data_AF-A0A2K4W3M6-F1
#
_entry.id   AF-A0A2K4W3M6-F1
#
_cell.length_a   1.000
_cell.length_b   1.000
_cell.length_c   1.000
_cell.angle_alpha   90.00
_cell.angle_beta   90.00
_cell.angle_gamma   90.00
#
_symmetry.space_group_name_H-M   'P 1'
#
loop_
_entity.id
_entity.type
_entity.pdbx_description
1 polymer ?
#
loop_
_entity_poly.entity_id
_entity_poly.type
_entity_poly.pdbx_seq_one_letter_code
_entity_poly.pdbx_strand_id
1 'polypeptide(L)'
;MKHVSKQLPLALLGLAVCASAHAAAYRLAFSKGENVEVFVDHADNQPWCTNPLTLRFAFAGKPDNDAVARLLPKLGGLLASQCPSAATVTWKSYNAQGELFANGSAARDEEWSSQVAGAVAPAEVAAAPKPEPAAAPAPVPITPAPAVAADPAPAPVPAPAAAAPQTAESAPVTESPAHASISHVTPAFAVSGWTPPAETDALKAATFFFEIKDQNGCLFRTTYKPDGDAQYVSAKSTGVTCGSDGYAAGEGGVVLLRADGVKLKEYEGSFHQGIPFNNRAPQLPIVGFDNQKNALMLLASDPASRIHYLLRAPYSWSGHWDTRSPALVAVTENQELFRQLETIRTTVFSALGALDQVQPKTPNVSFIAVRDVPQGIIKNDRDSWLYESNISRNWSTKIWQFNPQNASNYLFIHEARVAEQKRAADRQRQYEEQNKRQQAGYEGAGPTFSSLPN
;
A
#
# COMPACT_ATOMS: atom_id res chain seq x y z
N MET A 1 -24.21 -41.26 -35.29
CA MET A 1 -23.10 -40.32 -35.57
C MET A 1 -22.39 -40.11 -34.23
N LYS A 2 -21.31 -40.84 -33.87
CA LYS A 2 -19.90 -40.64 -34.28
C LYS A 2 -19.52 -39.14 -34.20
N HIS A 3 -18.61 -38.63 -33.37
CA HIS A 3 -17.52 -39.18 -32.55
C HIS A 3 -16.99 -38.08 -31.58
N VAL A 4 -16.61 -38.46 -30.35
CA VAL A 4 -15.28 -38.25 -29.68
C VAL A 4 -14.80 -36.78 -29.53
N SER A 5 -14.82 -36.23 -28.31
CA SER A 5 -13.76 -36.27 -27.29
C SER A 5 -12.41 -35.66 -27.72
N LYS A 6 -12.03 -34.55 -27.07
CA LYS A 6 -10.64 -34.20 -26.82
C LYS A 6 -10.57 -33.48 -25.47
N GLN A 7 -10.49 -34.28 -24.42
CA GLN A 7 -9.84 -33.86 -23.18
C GLN A 7 -8.36 -33.65 -23.49
N LEU A 8 -7.87 -32.44 -23.23
CA LEU A 8 -6.43 -32.15 -23.28
C LEU A 8 -5.92 -32.17 -21.84
N PRO A 9 -5.02 -33.09 -21.47
CA PRO A 9 -4.34 -33.05 -20.18
C PRO A 9 -3.23 -32.01 -20.31
N LEU A 10 -3.19 -31.01 -19.43
CA LEU A 10 -2.01 -30.14 -19.32
C LEU A 10 -1.42 -30.30 -17.93
N ALA A 11 -0.18 -30.75 -17.97
CA ALA A 11 0.61 -31.32 -16.90
C ALA A 11 0.86 -30.33 -15.76
N LEU A 12 0.95 -30.88 -14.54
CA LEU A 12 1.65 -30.26 -13.41
C LEU A 12 3.09 -29.93 -13.84
N LEU A 13 3.41 -28.63 -13.88
CA LEU A 13 4.79 -28.15 -13.75
C LEU A 13 4.99 -27.71 -12.30
N GLY A 14 5.65 -28.56 -11.52
CA GLY A 14 6.25 -28.15 -10.26
C GLY A 14 7.46 -27.27 -10.56
N LEU A 15 7.37 -25.97 -10.26
CA LEU A 15 8.53 -25.09 -10.26
C LEU A 15 9.13 -25.10 -8.85
N ALA A 16 10.32 -25.71 -8.76
CA ALA A 16 11.26 -25.49 -7.68
C ALA A 16 11.62 -24.00 -7.64
N VAL A 17 11.22 -23.31 -6.56
CA VAL A 17 11.65 -21.93 -6.32
C VAL A 17 13.07 -21.98 -5.76
N CYS A 18 14.04 -21.65 -6.59
CA CYS A 18 15.33 -21.18 -6.12
C CYS A 18 15.12 -19.85 -5.40
N ALA A 19 15.71 -19.70 -4.21
CA ALA A 19 15.70 -18.46 -3.45
C ALA A 19 16.47 -17.38 -4.23
N SER A 20 15.78 -16.52 -4.97
CA SER A 20 16.32 -15.25 -5.43
C SER A 20 16.06 -14.18 -4.37
N ALA A 21 17.14 -13.59 -3.85
CA ALA A 21 17.09 -12.38 -3.04
C ALA A 21 16.28 -11.31 -3.82
N HIS A 22 15.17 -10.84 -3.27
CA HIS A 22 14.35 -9.84 -3.93
C HIS A 22 15.03 -8.48 -3.79
N ALA A 23 15.40 -7.88 -4.91
CA ALA A 23 15.82 -6.48 -5.01
C ALA A 23 14.55 -5.59 -5.06
N ALA A 24 14.53 -4.50 -4.31
CA ALA A 24 13.55 -3.42 -4.49
C ALA A 24 13.73 -2.78 -5.89
N ALA A 25 12.63 -2.36 -6.52
CA ALA A 25 12.66 -1.83 -7.88
C ALA A 25 12.05 -0.42 -7.95
N TYR A 26 12.84 0.55 -8.39
CA TYR A 26 12.41 1.93 -8.65
C TYR A 26 12.08 2.12 -10.14
N ARG A 27 10.90 2.64 -10.48
CA ARG A 27 10.53 2.88 -11.89
C ARG A 27 11.21 4.16 -12.40
N LEU A 28 12.20 4.00 -13.28
CA LEU A 28 12.98 5.11 -13.82
C LEU A 28 12.27 5.81 -15.00
N ALA A 29 11.68 5.03 -15.91
CA ALA A 29 11.09 5.58 -17.13
C ALA A 29 10.05 4.64 -17.77
N PHE A 30 9.25 5.21 -18.69
CA PHE A 30 8.34 4.48 -19.57
C PHE A 30 8.42 5.03 -20.98
N SER A 31 8.46 4.14 -21.97
CA SER A 31 8.39 4.49 -23.39
C SER A 31 7.15 3.87 -24.02
N LYS A 32 6.18 4.72 -24.38
CA LYS A 32 4.99 4.31 -25.14
C LYS A 32 5.35 3.82 -26.55
N GLY A 33 6.32 4.45 -27.20
CA GLY A 33 6.73 4.11 -28.56
C GLY A 33 7.43 2.76 -28.68
N GLU A 34 8.15 2.36 -27.64
CA GLU A 34 8.88 1.07 -27.56
C GLU A 34 8.14 0.03 -26.70
N ASN A 35 6.98 0.39 -26.14
CA ASN A 35 6.15 -0.42 -25.25
C ASN A 35 6.93 -1.13 -24.12
N VAL A 36 7.77 -0.36 -23.43
CA VAL A 36 8.71 -0.85 -22.41
C VAL A 36 8.73 0.04 -21.17
N GLU A 37 8.77 -0.59 -20.01
CA GLU A 37 9.02 0.06 -18.72
C GLU A 37 10.45 -0.22 -18.27
N VAL A 38 11.12 0.80 -17.72
CA VAL A 38 12.51 0.70 -17.25
C VAL A 38 12.53 0.89 -15.74
N PHE A 39 13.04 -0.11 -15.04
CA PHE A 39 13.21 -0.11 -13.59
C PHE A 39 14.69 -0.07 -13.24
N VAL A 40 15.01 0.45 -12.06
CA VAL A 40 16.30 0.32 -11.39
C VAL A 40 16.10 -0.69 -10.26
N ASP A 41 16.73 -1.84 -10.37
CA ASP A 41 16.76 -2.83 -9.30
C ASP A 41 17.87 -2.44 -8.31
N HIS A 42 17.55 -2.38 -7.02
CA HIS A 42 18.46 -2.02 -5.94
C HIS A 42 18.18 -2.87 -4.69
N ALA A 43 19.14 -2.97 -3.77
CA ALA A 43 18.91 -3.68 -2.52
C ALA A 43 17.87 -2.96 -1.63
N ASP A 44 17.14 -3.72 -0.82
CA ASP A 44 16.25 -3.17 0.18
C ASP A 44 17.01 -2.21 1.11
N ASN A 45 16.39 -1.08 1.45
CA ASN A 45 16.96 0.00 2.27
C ASN A 45 18.20 0.71 1.70
N GLN A 46 18.51 0.55 0.40
CA GLN A 46 19.50 1.37 -0.29
C GLN A 46 18.81 2.41 -1.20
N PRO A 47 19.37 3.63 -1.35
CA PRO A 47 18.87 4.56 -2.34
C PRO A 47 19.01 3.94 -3.73
N TRP A 48 18.01 4.15 -4.59
CA TRP A 48 18.02 3.60 -5.95
C TRP A 48 19.16 4.16 -6.82
N CYS A 49 19.67 5.35 -6.48
CA CYS A 49 20.75 6.00 -7.20
C CYS A 49 22.13 5.54 -6.68
N THR A 50 22.67 4.50 -7.31
CA THR A 50 24.00 3.92 -7.01
C THR A 50 24.91 3.95 -8.23
N ASN A 51 26.17 3.53 -8.05
CA ASN A 51 27.08 3.22 -9.14
C ASN A 51 27.82 1.91 -8.82
N PRO A 52 27.68 0.84 -9.63
CA PRO A 52 26.86 0.75 -10.84
C PRO A 52 25.34 0.74 -10.57
N LEU A 53 24.53 1.10 -11.58
CA LEU A 53 23.09 0.89 -11.59
C LEU A 53 22.72 -0.45 -12.23
N THR A 54 21.64 -1.07 -11.76
CA THR A 54 21.07 -2.27 -12.39
C THR A 54 19.72 -1.91 -13.01
N LEU A 55 19.65 -1.89 -14.33
CA LEU A 55 18.44 -1.56 -15.07
C LEU A 55 17.69 -2.82 -15.51
N ARG A 56 16.36 -2.75 -15.48
CA ARG A 56 15.48 -3.79 -15.98
C ARG A 56 14.46 -3.22 -16.95
N PHE A 57 14.55 -3.66 -18.20
CA PHE A 57 13.62 -3.33 -19.28
C PHE A 57 12.52 -4.38 -19.35
N ALA A 58 11.30 -4.04 -18.95
CA ALA A 58 10.14 -4.92 -19.01
C ALA A 58 9.28 -4.57 -20.23
N PHE A 59 9.34 -5.39 -21.28
CA PHE A 59 8.55 -5.22 -22.49
C PHE A 59 7.14 -5.79 -22.30
N ALA A 60 6.11 -5.00 -22.63
CA ALA A 60 4.73 -5.49 -22.61
C ALA A 60 4.37 -6.33 -23.84
N GLY A 61 5.28 -6.44 -24.83
CA GLY A 61 5.13 -7.21 -26.06
C GLY A 61 6.39 -8.02 -26.40
N LYS A 62 6.67 -8.22 -27.69
CA LYS A 62 7.90 -8.87 -28.14
C LYS A 62 9.11 -7.99 -27.75
N PRO A 63 10.08 -8.51 -26.98
CA PRO A 63 11.30 -7.76 -26.66
C PRO A 63 12.09 -7.36 -27.90
N ASP A 64 12.69 -6.17 -27.87
CA ASP A 64 13.53 -5.63 -28.94
C ASP A 64 14.84 -5.07 -28.36
N ASN A 65 15.98 -5.64 -28.76
CA ASN A 65 17.30 -5.16 -28.33
C ASN A 65 17.63 -3.80 -28.94
N ASP A 66 17.13 -3.50 -30.14
CA ASP A 66 17.36 -2.20 -30.77
C ASP A 66 16.62 -1.09 -30.02
N ALA A 67 15.47 -1.42 -29.41
CA ALA A 67 14.75 -0.50 -28.53
C ALA A 67 15.58 -0.15 -27.27
N VAL A 68 16.26 -1.12 -26.67
CA VAL A 68 17.17 -0.88 -25.53
C VAL A 68 18.31 0.06 -25.96
N ALA A 69 18.91 -0.19 -27.13
CA ALA A 69 19.97 0.67 -27.67
C ALA A 69 19.51 2.11 -27.97
N ARG A 70 18.28 2.31 -28.44
CA ARG A 70 17.70 3.65 -28.67
C ARG A 70 17.34 4.38 -27.37
N LEU A 71 17.06 3.65 -26.29
CA LEU A 71 16.61 4.24 -25.03
C LEU A 71 17.76 4.62 -24.10
N LEU A 72 18.84 3.84 -24.06
CA LEU A 72 19.95 4.08 -23.14
C LEU A 72 20.56 5.50 -23.23
N PRO A 73 20.79 6.10 -24.42
CA PRO A 73 21.24 7.49 -24.51
C PRO A 73 20.26 8.51 -23.91
N LYS A 74 18.95 8.29 -24.09
CA LYS A 74 17.91 9.16 -23.52
C LYS A 74 17.84 9.01 -22.00
N LEU A 75 17.99 7.78 -21.51
CA LEU A 75 18.12 7.50 -20.08
C LEU A 75 19.40 8.13 -19.52
N GLY A 76 20.49 8.19 -20.28
CA GLY A 76 21.71 8.89 -19.90
C GLY A 76 21.51 10.35 -19.54
N GLY A 77 20.73 11.09 -20.34
CA GLY A 77 20.33 12.47 -20.02
C GLY A 77 19.48 12.56 -18.76
N LEU A 78 18.59 11.59 -18.53
CA LEU A 78 17.79 11.49 -17.30
C LEU A 78 18.66 11.19 -16.07
N LEU A 79 19.61 10.27 -16.19
CA LEU A 79 20.55 9.91 -15.14
C LEU A 79 21.45 11.08 -14.76
N ALA A 80 21.87 11.92 -15.72
CA ALA A 80 22.65 13.12 -15.43
C ALA A 80 21.91 14.10 -14.48
N SER A 81 20.57 14.15 -14.54
CA SER A 81 19.75 15.03 -13.70
C SER A 81 19.27 14.39 -12.40
N GLN A 82 18.93 13.09 -12.43
CA GLN A 82 18.31 12.41 -11.29
C GLN A 82 19.24 11.47 -10.52
N CYS A 83 20.35 11.05 -11.14
CA CYS A 83 21.37 10.21 -10.51
C CYS A 83 22.80 10.53 -10.99
N PRO A 84 23.35 11.70 -10.60
CA PRO A 84 24.63 12.18 -11.12
C PRO A 84 25.82 11.30 -10.72
N SER A 85 25.67 10.42 -9.72
CA SER A 85 26.69 9.44 -9.31
C SER A 85 26.81 8.23 -10.25
N ALA A 86 25.81 7.95 -11.10
CA ALA A 86 25.82 6.79 -11.99
C ALA A 86 26.81 6.99 -13.15
N ALA A 87 27.89 6.22 -13.16
CA ALA A 87 28.87 6.19 -14.24
C ALA A 87 28.67 4.98 -15.16
N THR A 88 28.22 3.86 -14.62
CA THR A 88 27.96 2.62 -15.36
C THR A 88 26.60 2.03 -15.03
N VAL A 89 25.96 1.42 -16.04
CA VAL A 89 24.74 0.64 -15.88
C VAL A 89 24.96 -0.78 -16.40
N THR A 90 24.44 -1.75 -15.65
CA THR A 90 24.16 -3.09 -16.18
C THR A 90 22.68 -3.17 -16.47
N TRP A 91 22.28 -3.85 -17.54
CA TRP A 91 20.87 -3.93 -17.90
C TRP A 91 20.44 -5.35 -18.27
N LYS A 92 19.17 -5.65 -17.99
CA LYS A 92 18.50 -6.89 -18.37
C LYS A 92 17.15 -6.55 -19.00
N SER A 93 16.76 -7.27 -20.05
CA SER A 93 15.46 -7.11 -20.70
C SER A 93 14.62 -8.37 -20.52
N TYR A 94 13.31 -8.19 -20.30
CA TYR A 94 12.36 -9.26 -20.05
C TYR A 94 11.15 -9.13 -20.96
N ASN A 95 10.57 -10.26 -21.37
CA ASN A 95 9.29 -10.29 -22.07
C ASN A 95 8.10 -10.10 -21.11
N ALA A 96 6.88 -10.03 -21.68
CA ALA A 96 5.64 -9.86 -20.91
C ALA A 96 5.37 -11.01 -19.91
N GLN A 97 6.03 -12.15 -20.08
CA GLN A 97 5.95 -13.32 -19.20
C GLN A 97 7.04 -13.33 -18.12
N GLY A 98 7.92 -12.33 -18.09
CA GLY A 98 9.01 -12.22 -17.12
C GLY A 98 10.23 -13.10 -17.44
N GLU A 99 10.33 -13.63 -18.66
CA GLU A 99 11.50 -14.38 -19.11
C GLU A 99 12.60 -13.42 -19.58
N LEU A 100 13.84 -13.68 -19.16
CA LEU A 100 15.01 -12.91 -19.57
C LEU A 100 15.26 -13.09 -21.07
N PHE A 101 15.25 -12.00 -21.80
CA PHE A 101 15.47 -11.96 -23.24
C PHE A 101 16.92 -11.62 -23.62
N ALA A 102 17.52 -10.64 -22.94
CA ALA A 102 18.88 -10.18 -23.20
C ALA A 102 19.42 -9.43 -21.97
N ASN A 103 20.73 -9.22 -21.94
CA ASN A 103 21.40 -8.40 -20.95
C ASN A 103 22.63 -7.74 -21.55
N GLY A 104 23.18 -6.76 -20.84
CA GLY A 104 24.35 -6.02 -21.30
C GLY A 104 24.77 -4.94 -20.33
N SER A 105 25.61 -4.03 -20.81
CA SER A 105 26.06 -2.86 -20.04
C SER A 105 26.09 -1.60 -20.90
N ALA A 106 26.18 -0.45 -20.25
CA ALA A 106 26.44 0.83 -20.89
C ALA A 106 27.16 1.76 -19.89
N ALA A 107 28.01 2.65 -20.38
CA ALA A 107 28.79 3.56 -19.55
C ALA A 107 28.67 5.01 -20.04
N ARG A 108 28.83 5.97 -19.11
CA ARG A 108 28.69 7.41 -19.39
C ARG A 108 29.75 7.93 -20.35
N ASP A 109 30.99 7.46 -20.21
CA ASP A 109 32.13 7.80 -21.06
C ASP A 109 32.02 7.21 -22.47
N GLU A 110 31.21 6.17 -22.64
CA GLU A 110 30.83 5.58 -23.94
C GLU A 110 29.46 6.08 -24.43
N GLU A 111 29.05 7.27 -23.99
CA GLU A 111 27.79 7.95 -24.37
C GLU A 111 26.53 7.10 -24.13
N TRP A 112 26.57 6.20 -23.15
CA TRP A 112 25.51 5.25 -22.85
C TRP A 112 25.14 4.34 -24.04
N SER A 113 26.11 4.00 -24.88
CA SER A 113 25.93 3.01 -25.94
C SER A 113 25.67 1.61 -25.36
N SER A 114 24.72 0.89 -25.95
CA SER A 114 24.33 -0.44 -25.47
C SER A 114 25.33 -1.51 -25.89
N GLN A 115 26.03 -2.09 -24.93
CA GLN A 115 26.83 -3.29 -25.14
C GLN A 115 26.01 -4.52 -24.76
N VAL A 116 25.38 -5.17 -25.74
CA VAL A 116 24.68 -6.45 -25.53
C VAL A 116 25.72 -7.52 -25.18
N ALA A 117 25.47 -8.29 -24.12
CA ALA A 117 26.32 -9.41 -23.74
C ALA A 117 26.17 -10.56 -24.74
N GLY A 118 26.88 -10.48 -25.87
CA GLY A 118 27.32 -11.62 -26.67
C GLY A 118 28.70 -12.03 -26.18
N ALA A 119 28.90 -13.34 -25.94
CA ALA A 119 30.11 -13.95 -25.35
C ALA A 119 31.38 -13.10 -25.48
N VAL A 120 31.71 -12.34 -24.44
CA VAL A 120 33.08 -11.89 -24.25
C VAL A 120 33.80 -13.09 -23.66
N ALA A 121 34.80 -13.55 -24.40
CA ALA A 121 35.83 -14.44 -23.91
C ALA A 121 36.26 -14.01 -22.49
N PRO A 122 36.57 -14.94 -21.57
CA PRO A 122 37.03 -14.60 -20.24
C PRO A 122 38.13 -13.56 -20.34
N ALA A 123 37.99 -12.47 -19.58
CA ALA A 123 39.08 -11.55 -19.33
C ALA A 123 40.32 -12.38 -18.96
N GLU A 124 41.36 -12.18 -19.75
CA GLU A 124 42.68 -12.76 -19.65
C GLU A 124 43.19 -12.60 -18.21
N VAL A 125 43.00 -13.66 -17.41
CA VAL A 125 43.73 -13.83 -16.16
C VAL A 125 45.14 -14.17 -16.59
N ALA A 126 46.07 -13.30 -16.18
CA ALA A 126 47.50 -13.47 -16.35
C ALA A 126 47.92 -14.94 -16.18
N ALA A 127 48.63 -15.44 -17.18
CA ALA A 127 49.22 -16.76 -17.19
C ALA A 127 50.14 -16.98 -15.98
N ALA A 128 49.92 -18.09 -15.27
CA ALA A 128 50.98 -18.90 -14.68
C ALA A 128 50.65 -20.38 -14.99
N PRO A 129 51.63 -21.19 -15.42
CA PRO A 129 51.37 -22.37 -16.25
C PRO A 129 50.96 -23.61 -15.45
N LYS A 130 50.10 -24.39 -16.11
CA LYS A 130 49.71 -25.78 -15.83
C LYS A 130 50.91 -26.74 -15.97
N PRO A 131 50.89 -27.91 -15.31
CA PRO A 131 51.18 -29.14 -16.07
C PRO A 131 49.95 -30.04 -16.24
N GLU A 132 49.80 -30.47 -17.48
CA GLU A 132 48.80 -31.35 -18.10
C GLU A 132 48.94 -32.83 -17.61
N PRO A 133 48.21 -33.83 -18.15
CA PRO A 133 47.11 -34.53 -17.50
C PRO A 133 47.28 -36.07 -17.60
N ALA A 134 46.27 -36.84 -17.20
CA ALA A 134 45.94 -38.12 -17.86
C ALA A 134 44.47 -38.42 -17.51
N ALA A 135 43.53 -38.12 -18.40
CA ALA A 135 43.04 -38.99 -19.46
C ALA A 135 42.06 -40.06 -18.94
N ALA A 136 40.81 -39.90 -19.40
CA ALA A 136 39.61 -40.72 -19.27
C ALA A 136 39.81 -42.14 -19.88
N PRO A 137 38.86 -43.12 -19.85
CA PRO A 137 37.42 -42.93 -20.07
C PRO A 137 36.45 -43.83 -19.28
N ALA A 138 35.15 -43.53 -19.47
CA ALA A 138 33.94 -44.15 -18.92
C ALA A 138 33.55 -45.49 -19.62
N PRO A 139 32.28 -45.96 -19.58
CA PRO A 139 31.48 -46.53 -18.48
C PRO A 139 30.87 -47.91 -18.85
N VAL A 140 30.24 -48.64 -17.91
CA VAL A 140 29.29 -49.76 -18.19
C VAL A 140 28.41 -50.07 -16.94
N PRO A 141 27.23 -50.75 -17.06
CA PRO A 141 25.94 -50.14 -16.71
C PRO A 141 25.08 -50.85 -15.63
N ILE A 142 24.07 -50.09 -15.18
CA ILE A 142 22.80 -50.39 -14.46
C ILE A 142 22.24 -51.83 -14.44
N THR A 143 21.75 -52.26 -13.27
CA THR A 143 20.44 -52.95 -13.02
C THR A 143 20.13 -53.06 -11.50
N PRO A 144 18.89 -53.35 -11.04
CA PRO A 144 18.16 -52.51 -10.07
C PRO A 144 17.90 -53.13 -8.68
N ALA A 145 17.30 -52.31 -7.80
CA ALA A 145 16.82 -52.64 -6.45
C ALA A 145 15.74 -53.74 -6.40
N PRO A 146 15.52 -54.36 -5.22
CA PRO A 146 14.21 -54.17 -4.59
C PRO A 146 14.25 -53.96 -3.06
N ALA A 147 13.11 -53.44 -2.60
CA ALA A 147 12.74 -53.06 -1.24
C ALA A 147 12.65 -54.21 -0.23
N VAL A 148 12.59 -53.85 1.07
CA VAL A 148 11.53 -54.13 2.05
C VAL A 148 12.14 -54.08 3.46
N ALA A 149 11.54 -53.29 4.37
CA ALA A 149 11.05 -53.73 5.69
C ALA A 149 10.99 -52.57 6.70
N ALA A 150 9.95 -52.63 7.52
CA ALA A 150 9.49 -51.62 8.46
C ALA A 150 10.22 -51.64 9.82
N ASP A 151 9.95 -50.55 10.56
CA ASP A 151 10.25 -50.18 11.95
C ASP A 151 10.43 -51.32 12.99
N PRO A 152 11.26 -51.07 14.02
CA PRO A 152 10.65 -50.86 15.34
C PRO A 152 11.27 -49.71 16.18
N ALA A 153 10.40 -49.04 16.93
CA ALA A 153 10.70 -48.04 17.97
C ALA A 153 11.19 -48.70 19.31
N PRO A 154 11.43 -47.94 20.40
CA PRO A 154 12.68 -47.25 20.74
C PRO A 154 13.28 -47.69 22.10
N ALA A 155 14.53 -47.32 22.40
CA ALA A 155 15.16 -47.45 23.73
C ALA A 155 16.29 -46.40 23.89
N PRO A 156 16.84 -46.14 25.10
CA PRO A 156 16.83 -44.82 25.73
C PRO A 156 18.16 -44.05 25.72
N VAL A 157 18.02 -42.79 26.13
CA VAL A 157 19.02 -41.73 26.37
C VAL A 157 20.23 -42.17 27.22
N PRO A 158 21.41 -41.58 26.97
CA PRO A 158 22.27 -41.16 28.06
C PRO A 158 22.66 -39.67 27.97
N ALA A 159 22.56 -38.97 29.11
CA ALA A 159 23.27 -37.72 29.39
C ALA A 159 24.78 -38.02 29.61
N PRO A 160 25.71 -37.07 29.42
CA PRO A 160 26.02 -36.05 30.44
C PRO A 160 26.44 -34.70 29.78
N ALA A 161 26.85 -33.59 30.40
CA ALA A 161 27.36 -33.29 31.72
C ALA A 161 27.16 -31.79 32.00
N ALA A 162 27.20 -31.46 33.30
CA ALA A 162 27.10 -30.13 33.87
C ALA A 162 28.23 -29.16 33.46
N ALA A 163 27.90 -27.87 33.38
CA ALA A 163 28.84 -26.78 33.57
C ALA A 163 28.31 -25.87 34.69
N ALA A 164 29.13 -25.70 35.72
CA ALA A 164 28.90 -24.86 36.89
C ALA A 164 29.17 -23.36 36.56
N PRO A 165 28.79 -22.43 37.45
CA PRO A 165 28.51 -21.03 37.13
C PRO A 165 29.78 -20.16 37.12
N GLN A 166 29.80 -19.15 36.25
CA GLN A 166 30.76 -18.05 36.34
C GLN A 166 30.05 -16.73 36.61
N THR A 167 30.60 -16.09 37.63
CA THR A 167 30.22 -14.88 38.32
C THR A 167 30.39 -13.64 37.43
N ALA A 168 29.54 -12.65 37.70
CA ALA A 168 29.57 -11.33 37.08
C ALA A 168 30.90 -10.59 37.29
N GLU A 169 31.41 -10.00 36.22
CA GLU A 169 32.35 -8.89 36.28
C GLU A 169 31.78 -7.74 35.46
N SER A 170 31.70 -6.57 36.10
CA SER A 170 31.05 -5.37 35.60
C SER A 170 32.00 -4.57 34.73
N ALA A 171 31.58 -4.20 33.53
CA ALA A 171 32.20 -3.16 32.70
C ALA A 171 31.12 -2.45 31.87
N PRO A 172 31.34 -1.17 31.52
CA PRO A 172 30.32 -0.14 31.59
C PRO A 172 29.38 -0.09 30.39
N VAL A 173 28.17 0.40 30.68
CA VAL A 173 27.10 0.75 29.74
C VAL A 173 27.66 1.63 28.63
N THR A 174 27.83 1.05 27.44
CA THR A 174 27.88 1.81 26.19
C THR A 174 26.46 1.83 25.67
N GLU A 175 25.94 3.03 25.44
CA GLU A 175 24.58 3.32 25.01
C GLU A 175 24.07 2.31 23.98
N SER A 176 23.01 1.61 24.38
CA SER A 176 22.08 0.97 23.47
C SER A 176 21.66 2.02 22.43
N PRO A 177 21.69 1.74 21.11
CA PRO A 177 21.14 2.68 20.15
C PRO A 177 19.67 2.85 20.50
N ALA A 178 19.37 4.03 21.03
CA ALA A 178 18.02 4.50 21.26
C ALA A 178 17.21 4.27 19.98
N HIS A 179 16.02 3.70 20.19
CA HIS A 179 14.80 4.06 19.48
C HIS A 179 15.05 4.59 18.07
N ALA A 180 14.95 3.71 17.08
CA ALA A 180 14.66 4.14 15.72
C ALA A 180 13.29 4.85 15.76
N SER A 181 13.33 6.16 16.03
CA SER A 181 12.25 7.09 15.78
C SER A 181 11.84 6.88 14.33
N ILE A 182 10.62 6.39 14.15
CA ILE A 182 9.97 6.25 12.87
C ILE A 182 10.00 7.65 12.25
N SER A 183 10.83 7.81 11.22
CA SER A 183 11.08 9.10 10.59
C SER A 183 9.77 9.68 10.08
N HIS A 184 9.58 10.96 10.41
CA HIS A 184 8.40 11.77 10.18
C HIS A 184 7.81 11.62 8.77
N VAL A 185 6.49 11.46 8.70
CA VAL A 185 5.72 11.66 7.47
C VAL A 185 5.98 13.09 6.98
N THR A 186 6.69 13.23 5.85
CA THR A 186 7.05 14.49 5.17
C THR A 186 5.81 15.25 4.67
N PRO A 187 5.92 16.58 4.43
CA PRO A 187 5.09 17.61 5.04
C PRO A 187 3.59 17.51 4.73
N ALA A 188 2.78 17.78 5.76
CA ALA A 188 1.34 17.96 5.67
C ALA A 188 1.01 19.18 4.79
N PHE A 189 0.53 18.92 3.58
CA PHE A 189 -0.14 19.93 2.75
C PHE A 189 -1.64 19.92 3.07
N ALA A 190 -2.33 21.01 2.73
CA ALA A 190 -3.77 21.11 2.95
C ALA A 190 -4.56 20.55 1.76
N VAL A 191 -5.67 19.88 2.07
CA VAL A 191 -6.70 19.45 1.13
C VAL A 191 -8.03 20.00 1.63
N SER A 192 -8.66 20.92 0.89
CA SER A 192 -9.89 21.62 1.31
C SER A 192 -9.76 22.26 2.70
N GLY A 193 -8.59 22.86 2.99
CA GLY A 193 -8.29 23.47 4.28
C GLY A 193 -8.03 22.49 5.43
N TRP A 194 -8.09 21.18 5.19
CA TRP A 194 -7.73 20.16 6.17
C TRP A 194 -6.29 19.69 5.98
N THR A 195 -5.50 19.72 7.05
CA THR A 195 -4.16 19.15 7.14
C THR A 195 -4.17 18.05 8.21
N PRO A 196 -3.55 16.87 7.99
CA PRO A 196 -3.45 15.86 9.03
C PRO A 196 -2.84 16.46 10.32
N PRO A 197 -3.58 16.53 11.44
CA PRO A 197 -3.05 17.07 12.69
C PRO A 197 -1.99 16.13 13.29
N ALA A 198 -1.19 16.65 14.23
CA ALA A 198 -0.34 15.82 15.05
C ALA A 198 -1.19 14.86 15.90
N GLU A 199 -0.65 13.67 16.16
CA GLU A 199 -1.39 12.63 16.90
C GLU A 199 -1.84 13.08 18.28
N THR A 200 -0.99 13.81 18.99
CA THR A 200 -1.32 14.38 20.30
C THR A 200 -2.51 15.31 20.25
N ASP A 201 -2.66 16.09 19.17
CA ASP A 201 -3.74 17.07 19.03
C ASP A 201 -5.05 16.36 18.63
N ALA A 202 -4.96 15.36 17.75
CA ALA A 202 -6.09 14.50 17.39
C ALA A 202 -6.65 13.75 18.60
N LEU A 203 -5.78 13.21 19.46
CA LEU A 203 -6.17 12.50 20.68
C LEU A 203 -6.77 13.45 21.73
N LYS A 204 -6.22 14.67 21.89
CA LYS A 204 -6.80 15.68 22.79
C LYS A 204 -8.18 16.15 22.34
N ALA A 205 -8.42 16.25 21.03
CA ALA A 205 -9.71 16.63 20.49
C ALA A 205 -10.80 15.55 20.70
N ALA A 206 -10.41 14.29 20.98
CA ALA A 206 -11.33 13.19 21.20
C ALA A 206 -11.92 13.20 22.62
N THR A 207 -13.00 13.96 22.84
CA THR A 207 -13.64 14.15 24.15
C THR A 207 -14.43 12.94 24.68
N PHE A 208 -14.45 11.83 23.94
CA PHE A 208 -15.21 10.62 24.29
C PHE A 208 -14.36 9.56 25.00
N PHE A 209 -13.07 9.80 25.19
CA PHE A 209 -12.19 8.91 25.94
C PHE A 209 -12.22 9.20 27.44
N PHE A 210 -12.15 8.12 28.22
CA PHE A 210 -11.84 8.12 29.64
C PHE A 210 -10.49 7.45 29.83
N GLU A 211 -9.68 8.00 30.72
CA GLU A 211 -8.37 7.46 31.03
C GLU A 211 -8.44 6.62 32.30
N ILE A 212 -7.86 5.43 32.25
CA ILE A 212 -7.76 4.53 33.40
C ILE A 212 -6.30 4.13 33.55
N LYS A 213 -5.82 4.15 34.78
CA LYS A 213 -4.45 3.79 35.14
C LYS A 213 -4.40 2.34 35.64
N ASP A 214 -3.39 1.61 35.22
CA ASP A 214 -3.15 0.24 35.69
C ASP A 214 -2.24 0.17 36.92
N GLN A 215 -1.95 -1.06 37.37
CA GLN A 215 -1.08 -1.34 38.51
C GLN A 215 0.38 -0.92 38.31
N ASN A 216 0.84 -0.80 37.06
CA ASN A 216 2.19 -0.37 36.71
C ASN A 216 2.28 1.14 36.43
N GLY A 217 1.13 1.81 36.42
CA GLY A 217 0.98 3.21 36.13
C GLY A 217 0.78 3.56 34.66
N CYS A 218 0.57 2.58 33.77
CA CYS A 218 0.25 2.79 32.37
C CYS A 218 -1.19 3.31 32.21
N LEU A 219 -1.36 4.30 31.33
CA LEU A 219 -2.65 4.87 30.98
C LEU A 219 -3.28 4.13 29.80
N PHE A 220 -4.58 3.86 29.94
CA PHE A 220 -5.42 3.26 28.92
C PHE A 220 -6.55 4.21 28.57
N ARG A 221 -6.88 4.32 27.28
CA ARG A 221 -7.99 5.10 26.76
C ARG A 221 -9.16 4.16 26.47
N THR A 222 -10.26 4.36 27.18
CA THR A 222 -11.48 3.58 27.02
C THR A 222 -12.68 4.48 26.72
N THR A 223 -13.65 3.95 25.99
CA THR A 223 -14.97 4.58 25.80
C THR A 223 -15.97 4.15 26.87
N TYR A 224 -15.61 3.17 27.69
CA TYR A 224 -16.43 2.74 28.81
C TYR A 224 -16.41 3.85 29.87
N LYS A 225 -17.56 4.49 30.05
CA LYS A 225 -17.79 5.40 31.16
C LYS A 225 -18.07 4.54 32.39
N PRO A 226 -17.21 4.55 33.42
CA PRO A 226 -17.50 3.81 34.65
C PRO A 226 -18.77 4.38 35.32
N ASP A 227 -19.68 3.50 35.72
CA ASP A 227 -20.86 3.87 36.49
C ASP A 227 -20.46 4.12 37.94
N GLY A 228 -20.55 5.38 38.40
CA GLY A 228 -20.10 5.82 39.73
C GLY A 228 -18.83 6.67 39.68
N ASP A 229 -18.21 6.94 40.83
CA ASP A 229 -16.96 7.69 40.85
C ASP A 229 -15.85 6.87 40.19
N ALA A 230 -15.25 7.41 39.12
CA ALA A 230 -14.15 6.79 38.38
C ALA A 230 -12.96 6.39 39.27
N GLN A 231 -12.86 6.96 40.48
CA GLN A 231 -11.89 6.59 41.51
C GLN A 231 -12.01 5.13 42.00
N TYR A 232 -13.16 4.48 41.80
CA TYR A 232 -13.40 3.09 42.19
C TYR A 232 -13.21 2.09 41.04
N VAL A 233 -12.68 2.53 39.91
CA VAL A 233 -12.34 1.63 38.79
C VAL A 233 -10.83 1.64 38.57
N SER A 234 -10.24 0.45 38.56
CA SER A 234 -8.82 0.23 38.30
C SER A 234 -8.63 -0.66 37.07
N ALA A 235 -7.50 -0.50 36.40
CA ALA A 235 -7.08 -1.41 35.35
C ALA A 235 -6.05 -2.41 35.90
N LYS A 236 -6.11 -3.65 35.45
CA LYS A 236 -5.04 -4.62 35.60
C LYS A 236 -4.59 -5.07 34.23
N SER A 237 -3.34 -4.80 33.88
CA SER A 237 -2.80 -5.13 32.56
C SER A 237 -1.80 -6.27 32.59
N THR A 238 -1.62 -6.94 31.45
CA THR A 238 -0.60 -7.98 31.24
C THR A 238 -0.06 -7.90 29.81
N GLY A 239 1.26 -8.03 29.64
CA GLY A 239 1.92 -8.11 28.33
C GLY A 239 2.18 -6.77 27.64
N VAL A 240 1.48 -5.69 28.04
CA VAL A 240 1.65 -4.37 27.46
C VAL A 240 2.93 -3.68 27.94
N THR A 241 3.37 -2.69 27.17
CA THR A 241 4.45 -1.77 27.55
C THR A 241 3.89 -0.36 27.76
N CYS A 242 4.47 0.39 28.68
CA CYS A 242 4.21 1.83 28.82
C CYS A 242 5.10 2.58 27.83
N GLY A 243 4.51 3.34 26.92
CA GLY A 243 5.22 4.31 26.09
C GLY A 243 5.87 5.41 26.93
N SER A 244 6.78 6.17 26.32
CA SER A 244 7.42 7.33 26.96
C SER A 244 6.43 8.45 27.32
N ASP A 245 5.26 8.43 26.69
CA ASP A 245 4.10 9.29 26.97
C ASP A 245 3.22 8.78 28.12
N GLY A 246 3.55 7.63 28.70
CA GLY A 246 2.81 6.98 29.79
C GLY A 246 1.61 6.14 29.34
N TYR A 247 1.35 6.02 28.04
CA TYR A 247 0.22 5.23 27.54
C TYR A 247 0.60 3.79 27.18
N ALA A 248 -0.35 2.88 27.32
CA ALA A 248 -0.12 1.48 26.97
C ALA A 248 0.08 1.27 25.46
N ALA A 249 1.06 0.45 25.10
CA ALA A 249 1.39 0.08 23.74
C ALA A 249 1.81 -1.39 23.64
N GLY A 250 1.61 -1.98 22.45
CA GLY A 250 1.98 -3.36 22.17
C GLY A 250 0.85 -4.37 22.41
N GLU A 251 1.15 -5.65 22.21
CA GLU A 251 0.21 -6.75 22.40
C GLU A 251 0.03 -7.04 23.90
N GLY A 252 -1.19 -7.39 24.31
CA GLY A 252 -1.49 -7.67 25.71
C GLY A 252 -2.97 -7.66 26.03
N GLY A 253 -3.26 -7.60 27.33
CA GLY A 253 -4.62 -7.56 27.85
C GLY A 253 -4.78 -6.54 28.97
N VAL A 254 -6.01 -6.06 29.13
CA VAL A 254 -6.41 -5.21 30.24
C VAL A 254 -7.77 -5.66 30.78
N VAL A 255 -7.85 -5.76 32.10
CA VAL A 255 -9.09 -6.04 32.83
C VAL A 255 -9.45 -4.81 33.65
N LEU A 256 -10.64 -4.27 33.43
CA LEU A 256 -11.21 -3.21 34.24
C LEU A 256 -11.94 -3.85 35.43
N LEU A 257 -11.53 -3.45 36.63
CA LEU A 257 -12.02 -3.95 37.91
C LEU A 257 -12.66 -2.81 38.68
N ARG A 258 -13.83 -3.05 39.26
CA ARG A 258 -14.39 -2.17 40.29
C ARG A 258 -13.70 -2.45 41.63
N ALA A 259 -13.75 -1.50 42.55
CA ALA A 259 -13.07 -1.57 43.86
C ALA A 259 -13.46 -2.81 44.71
N ASP A 260 -14.62 -3.41 44.48
CA ASP A 260 -15.07 -4.66 45.11
C ASP A 260 -14.52 -5.93 44.41
N GLY A 261 -13.64 -5.78 43.42
CA GLY A 261 -13.03 -6.87 42.67
C GLY A 261 -13.89 -7.38 41.50
N VAL A 262 -15.07 -6.81 41.28
CA VAL A 262 -15.93 -7.21 40.17
C VAL A 262 -15.31 -6.80 38.84
N LYS A 263 -15.18 -7.77 37.93
CA LYS A 263 -14.73 -7.57 36.56
C LYS A 263 -15.80 -6.85 35.76
N LEU A 264 -15.51 -5.61 35.37
CA LEU A 264 -16.42 -4.77 34.58
C LEU A 264 -16.25 -5.03 33.09
N LYS A 265 -14.98 -5.11 32.65
CA LYS A 265 -14.65 -5.30 31.24
C LYS A 265 -13.29 -5.98 31.12
N GLU A 266 -13.12 -6.75 30.06
CA GLU A 266 -11.82 -7.28 29.67
C GLU A 266 -11.62 -7.08 28.19
N TYR A 267 -10.37 -6.89 27.86
CA TYR A 267 -9.93 -6.71 26.51
C TYR A 267 -8.58 -7.40 26.34
N GLU A 268 -8.45 -8.17 25.26
CA GLU A 268 -7.23 -8.82 24.82
C GLU A 268 -7.01 -8.47 23.34
N GLY A 269 -5.77 -8.13 22.99
CA GLY A 269 -5.43 -7.71 21.64
C GLY A 269 -4.16 -6.89 21.67
N SER A 270 -4.21 -5.69 21.10
CA SER A 270 -3.07 -4.78 21.17
C SER A 270 -3.48 -3.34 21.45
N PHE A 271 -2.50 -2.55 21.85
CA PHE A 271 -2.69 -1.16 22.21
C PHE A 271 -1.74 -0.27 21.41
N HIS A 272 -2.25 0.89 21.04
CA HIS A 272 -1.46 1.99 20.51
C HIS A 272 -2.01 3.27 21.12
N GLN A 273 -1.16 4.07 21.77
CA GLN A 273 -1.59 5.26 22.50
C GLN A 273 -2.68 4.93 23.56
N GLY A 274 -2.57 3.79 24.24
CA GLY A 274 -3.55 3.31 25.22
C GLY A 274 -4.90 2.91 24.63
N ILE A 275 -5.09 2.98 23.31
CA ILE A 275 -6.33 2.65 22.61
C ILE A 275 -6.31 1.17 22.21
N PRO A 276 -7.37 0.39 22.51
CA PRO A 276 -7.44 -1.03 22.19
C PRO A 276 -7.78 -1.32 20.72
N PHE A 277 -7.03 -2.24 20.07
CA PHE A 277 -7.21 -2.71 18.69
C PHE A 277 -7.25 -4.24 18.59
N ASN A 278 -8.33 -4.81 18.04
CA ASN A 278 -8.61 -6.27 18.05
C ASN A 278 -7.53 -7.18 17.44
N ASN A 279 -6.61 -6.59 16.68
CA ASN A 279 -5.43 -7.20 16.12
C ASN A 279 -4.25 -6.26 16.38
N ARG A 280 -3.04 -6.66 15.99
CA ARG A 280 -1.87 -5.79 16.03
C ARG A 280 -2.19 -4.39 15.47
N ALA A 281 -2.11 -3.41 16.35
CA ALA A 281 -2.35 -2.02 16.05
C ALA A 281 -1.32 -1.55 15.02
N PRO A 282 -1.76 -0.92 13.93
CA PRO A 282 -0.86 -0.21 13.04
C PRO A 282 -0.09 0.81 13.87
N GLN A 283 1.24 0.84 13.74
CA GLN A 283 2.06 1.90 14.33
C GLN A 283 1.98 3.15 13.43
N LEU A 284 0.77 3.65 13.24
CA LEU A 284 0.44 4.79 12.37
C LEU A 284 -0.11 5.93 13.21
N PRO A 285 0.30 7.18 12.96
CA PRO A 285 -0.22 8.33 13.69
C PRO A 285 -1.74 8.44 13.55
N ILE A 286 -2.46 8.50 14.67
CA ILE A 286 -3.89 8.79 14.69
C ILE A 286 -4.09 10.28 14.42
N VAL A 287 -4.73 10.62 13.30
CA VAL A 287 -4.96 12.00 12.86
C VAL A 287 -6.40 12.47 13.07
N GLY A 288 -7.23 11.67 13.74
CA GLY A 288 -8.56 12.08 14.17
C GLY A 288 -9.52 10.92 14.32
N PHE A 289 -10.78 11.26 14.60
CA PHE A 289 -11.89 10.34 14.70
C PHE A 289 -13.10 10.92 13.97
N ASP A 290 -13.90 10.06 13.34
CA ASP A 290 -15.17 10.48 12.76
C ASP A 290 -16.33 10.48 13.78
N ASN A 291 -17.52 10.89 13.35
CA ASN A 291 -18.72 10.93 14.21
C ASN A 291 -19.16 9.57 14.74
N GLN A 292 -18.72 8.47 14.12
CA GLN A 292 -18.95 7.10 14.57
C GLN A 292 -17.82 6.58 15.46
N LYS A 293 -16.88 7.45 15.84
CA LYS A 293 -15.65 7.15 16.59
C LYS A 293 -14.66 6.28 15.82
N ASN A 294 -14.82 6.08 14.52
CA ASN A 294 -13.82 5.35 13.74
C ASN A 294 -12.51 6.14 13.76
N ALA A 295 -11.40 5.46 14.02
CA ALA A 295 -10.08 6.09 14.06
C ALA A 295 -9.58 6.34 12.64
N LEU A 296 -9.06 7.53 12.38
CA LEU A 296 -8.37 7.89 11.15
C LEU A 296 -6.88 7.91 11.43
N MET A 297 -6.12 7.04 10.77
CA MET A 297 -4.67 6.94 10.93
C MET A 297 -3.98 7.32 9.62
N LEU A 298 -2.94 8.13 9.67
CA LEU A 298 -2.21 8.55 8.47
C LEU A 298 -1.31 7.42 7.98
N LEU A 299 -1.59 6.91 6.77
CA LEU A 299 -0.84 5.81 6.15
C LEU A 299 0.30 6.33 5.28
N ALA A 300 0.02 7.29 4.40
CA ALA A 300 1.00 7.87 3.50
C ALA A 300 0.55 9.24 2.99
N SER A 301 1.50 10.04 2.51
CA SER A 301 1.23 11.33 1.84
C SER A 301 2.06 11.41 0.57
N ASP A 302 1.45 11.82 -0.53
CA ASP A 302 2.14 12.11 -1.79
C ASP A 302 1.90 13.59 -2.17
N PRO A 303 2.90 14.47 -1.92
CA PRO A 303 2.82 15.88 -2.29
C PRO A 303 2.75 16.12 -3.80
N ALA A 304 3.32 15.24 -4.63
CA ALA A 304 3.33 15.42 -6.08
C ALA A 304 1.93 15.26 -6.67
N SER A 305 1.18 14.26 -6.18
CA SER A 305 -0.22 14.04 -6.57
C SER A 305 -1.22 14.81 -5.70
N ARG A 306 -0.75 15.50 -4.65
CA ARG A 306 -1.55 16.20 -3.63
C ARG A 306 -2.63 15.30 -3.02
N ILE A 307 -2.22 14.13 -2.53
CA ILE A 307 -3.10 13.13 -1.92
C ILE A 307 -2.55 12.62 -0.58
N HIS A 308 -3.42 12.52 0.42
CA HIS A 308 -3.15 11.77 1.64
C HIS A 308 -3.90 10.45 1.62
N TYR A 309 -3.27 9.40 2.13
CA TYR A 309 -3.90 8.10 2.36
C TYR A 309 -4.05 7.87 3.85
N LEU A 310 -5.26 7.57 4.28
CA LEU A 310 -5.59 7.26 5.66
C LEU A 310 -6.08 5.81 5.76
N LEU A 311 -5.75 5.16 6.87
CA LEU A 311 -6.38 3.93 7.31
C LEU A 311 -7.50 4.28 8.29
N ARG A 312 -8.74 3.93 7.96
CA ARG A 312 -9.89 4.11 8.84
C ARG A 312 -10.23 2.78 9.50
N ALA A 313 -9.99 2.70 10.81
CA ALA A 313 -10.35 1.54 11.62
C ALA A 313 -11.74 1.75 12.24
N PRO A 314 -12.73 0.90 11.95
CA PRO A 314 -14.05 1.04 12.53
C PRO A 314 -14.05 0.80 14.04
N TYR A 315 -14.83 1.59 14.77
CA TYR A 315 -15.06 1.38 16.20
C TYR A 315 -16.10 0.28 16.42
N SER A 316 -15.75 -0.74 17.21
CA SER A 316 -16.63 -1.82 17.61
C SER A 316 -17.45 -1.44 18.85
N TRP A 317 -18.69 -1.90 18.90
CA TRP A 317 -19.55 -1.78 20.08
C TRP A 317 -18.91 -2.42 21.34
N SER A 318 -18.02 -3.39 21.17
CA SER A 318 -17.25 -4.00 22.26
C SER A 318 -16.15 -3.07 22.82
N GLY A 319 -15.97 -1.88 22.27
CA GLY A 319 -15.07 -0.84 22.79
C GLY A 319 -13.62 -0.98 22.36
N HIS A 320 -13.38 -1.49 21.16
CA HIS A 320 -12.07 -1.57 20.52
C HIS A 320 -12.19 -1.15 19.05
N TRP A 321 -11.06 -0.84 18.43
CA TRP A 321 -11.00 -0.53 17.01
C TRP A 321 -10.63 -1.78 16.22
N ASP A 322 -11.33 -2.00 15.12
CA ASP A 322 -11.12 -3.15 14.24
C ASP A 322 -10.18 -2.76 13.10
N THR A 323 -9.07 -3.50 12.97
CA THR A 323 -8.09 -3.29 11.91
C THR A 323 -8.02 -4.46 10.94
N ARG A 324 -8.96 -5.41 10.99
CA ARG A 324 -9.01 -6.59 10.11
C ARG A 324 -9.57 -6.27 8.73
N SER A 325 -10.56 -5.38 8.67
CA SER A 325 -11.20 -4.91 7.43
C SER A 325 -11.29 -3.38 7.43
N PRO A 326 -10.15 -2.68 7.46
CA PRO A 326 -10.15 -1.23 7.49
C PRO A 326 -10.60 -0.65 6.14
N ALA A 327 -11.02 0.60 6.15
CA ALA A 327 -11.18 1.36 4.91
C ALA A 327 -9.89 2.13 4.59
N LEU A 328 -9.48 2.13 3.33
CA LEU A 328 -8.44 3.01 2.81
C LEU A 328 -9.08 4.28 2.27
N VAL A 329 -8.74 5.41 2.86
CA VAL A 329 -9.31 6.71 2.51
C VAL A 329 -8.26 7.54 1.79
N ALA A 330 -8.49 7.83 0.51
CA ALA A 330 -7.76 8.81 -0.27
C ALA A 330 -8.39 10.21 -0.07
N VAL A 331 -7.58 11.18 0.36
CA VAL A 331 -8.00 12.56 0.60
C VAL A 331 -7.28 13.47 -0.39
N THR A 332 -8.01 14.03 -1.35
CA THR A 332 -7.41 14.88 -2.40
C THR A 332 -8.40 15.80 -3.08
N GLU A 333 -7.96 17.01 -3.44
CA GLU A 333 -8.68 17.92 -4.35
C GLU A 333 -8.42 17.59 -5.83
N ASN A 334 -7.44 16.74 -6.12
CA ASN A 334 -7.03 16.40 -7.47
C ASN A 334 -8.00 15.39 -8.10
N GLN A 335 -9.06 15.91 -8.73
CA GLN A 335 -10.10 15.10 -9.37
C GLN A 335 -9.57 14.29 -10.57
N GLU A 336 -8.48 14.74 -11.21
CA GLU A 336 -7.90 14.08 -12.38
C GLU A 336 -7.45 12.64 -12.07
N LEU A 337 -7.07 12.37 -10.81
CA LEU A 337 -6.73 11.03 -10.33
C LEU A 337 -7.89 10.04 -10.54
N PHE A 338 -9.13 10.50 -10.53
CA PHE A 338 -10.34 9.68 -10.62
C PHE A 338 -11.11 9.80 -11.94
N ARG A 339 -10.51 10.40 -12.97
CA ARG A 339 -11.13 10.52 -14.30
C ARG A 339 -10.82 9.37 -15.24
N GLN A 340 -9.61 8.83 -15.19
CA GLN A 340 -9.17 7.79 -16.10
C GLN A 340 -8.91 6.49 -15.35
N LEU A 341 -9.20 5.34 -15.98
CA LEU A 341 -8.99 4.04 -15.34
C LEU A 341 -7.54 3.84 -14.89
N GLU A 342 -6.58 4.29 -15.70
CA GLU A 342 -5.15 4.12 -15.39
C GLU A 342 -4.70 4.95 -14.19
N THR A 343 -5.19 6.20 -14.08
CA THR A 343 -4.91 7.05 -12.93
C THR A 343 -5.61 6.54 -11.66
N ILE A 344 -6.84 6.03 -11.79
CA ILE A 344 -7.57 5.39 -10.68
C ILE A 344 -6.78 4.18 -10.18
N ARG A 345 -6.35 3.30 -11.10
CA ARG A 345 -5.55 2.12 -10.76
C ARG A 345 -4.28 2.51 -10.04
N THR A 346 -3.50 3.43 -10.61
CA THR A 346 -2.25 3.90 -9.98
C THR A 346 -2.51 4.44 -8.58
N THR A 347 -3.53 5.28 -8.41
CA THR A 347 -3.91 5.87 -7.12
C THR A 347 -4.31 4.82 -6.09
N VAL A 348 -5.11 3.82 -6.50
CA VAL A 348 -5.54 2.71 -5.65
C VAL A 348 -4.37 1.82 -5.27
N PHE A 349 -3.53 1.41 -6.24
CA PHE A 349 -2.41 0.51 -5.99
C PHE A 349 -1.29 1.16 -5.17
N SER A 350 -1.11 2.48 -5.24
CA SER A 350 -0.23 3.21 -4.31
C SER A 350 -0.71 3.09 -2.85
N ALA A 351 -2.02 3.23 -2.62
CA ALA A 351 -2.60 3.08 -1.28
C ALA A 351 -2.47 1.64 -0.77
N LEU A 352 -2.74 0.66 -1.63
CA LEU A 352 -2.60 -0.76 -1.30
C LEU A 352 -1.13 -1.13 -1.03
N GLY A 353 -0.19 -0.60 -1.82
CA GLY A 353 1.24 -0.80 -1.58
C GLY A 353 1.69 -0.25 -0.23
N ALA A 354 1.21 0.93 0.16
CA ALA A 354 1.47 1.50 1.48
C ALA A 354 0.84 0.65 2.60
N LEU A 355 -0.37 0.15 2.39
CA LEU A 355 -1.04 -0.75 3.35
C LEU A 355 -0.24 -2.05 3.54
N ASP A 356 0.31 -2.62 2.47
CA ASP A 356 1.03 -3.89 2.51
C ASP A 356 2.28 -3.83 3.39
N GLN A 357 2.91 -2.66 3.51
CA GLN A 357 4.05 -2.44 4.40
C GLN A 357 3.66 -2.48 5.89
N VAL A 358 2.43 -2.08 6.22
CA VAL A 358 1.97 -1.92 7.60
C VAL A 358 1.09 -3.09 8.05
N GLN A 359 0.27 -3.61 7.14
CA GLN A 359 -0.69 -4.69 7.37
C GLN A 359 -0.74 -5.68 6.18
N PRO A 360 0.32 -6.50 5.98
CA PRO A 360 0.43 -7.41 4.83
C PRO A 360 -0.65 -8.51 4.81
N LYS A 361 -1.32 -8.75 5.95
CA LYS A 361 -2.34 -9.81 6.11
C LYS A 361 -3.77 -9.34 5.86
N THR A 362 -3.97 -8.08 5.46
CA THR A 362 -5.33 -7.54 5.24
C THR A 362 -6.00 -8.23 4.04
N PRO A 363 -7.15 -8.92 4.24
CA PRO A 363 -7.78 -9.72 3.20
C PRO A 363 -8.66 -8.90 2.25
N ASN A 364 -9.23 -7.80 2.73
CA ASN A 364 -10.09 -6.91 1.98
C ASN A 364 -10.05 -5.51 2.56
N VAL A 365 -10.36 -4.53 1.71
CA VAL A 365 -10.49 -3.13 2.08
C VAL A 365 -11.63 -2.49 1.29
N SER A 366 -12.30 -1.54 1.93
CA SER A 366 -13.10 -0.55 1.21
C SER A 366 -12.18 0.62 0.87
N PHE A 367 -12.00 0.91 -0.41
CA PHE A 367 -11.29 2.09 -0.87
C PHE A 367 -12.29 3.22 -1.09
N ILE A 368 -12.05 4.37 -0.47
CA ILE A 368 -12.91 5.56 -0.55
C ILE A 368 -12.02 6.74 -0.91
N ALA A 369 -12.42 7.56 -1.88
CA ALA A 369 -11.78 8.82 -2.18
C ALA A 369 -12.71 9.99 -1.88
N VAL A 370 -12.21 11.00 -1.17
CA VAL A 370 -12.94 12.20 -0.78
C VAL A 370 -12.09 13.45 -1.03
N ARG A 371 -12.77 14.57 -1.26
CA ARG A 371 -12.13 15.90 -1.42
C ARG A 371 -11.99 16.69 -0.12
N ASP A 372 -12.76 16.32 0.89
CA ASP A 372 -12.89 17.07 2.13
C ASP A 372 -13.17 16.09 3.27
N VAL A 373 -12.27 16.02 4.26
CA VAL A 373 -12.41 15.09 5.39
C VAL A 373 -13.58 15.50 6.31
N PRO A 374 -13.69 16.76 6.77
CA PRO A 374 -14.85 17.22 7.53
C PRO A 374 -16.21 16.90 6.89
N GLN A 375 -16.39 17.14 5.59
CA GLN A 375 -17.66 16.84 4.92
C GLN A 375 -17.78 15.35 4.57
N GLY A 376 -16.81 14.80 3.84
CA GLY A 376 -16.91 13.47 3.25
C GLY A 376 -16.78 12.32 4.25
N ILE A 377 -15.95 12.46 5.28
CA ILE A 377 -15.69 11.40 6.26
C ILE A 377 -16.44 11.66 7.56
N ILE A 378 -16.30 12.85 8.15
CA ILE A 378 -16.89 13.13 9.46
C ILE A 378 -18.41 13.27 9.33
N LYS A 379 -18.90 14.08 8.38
CA LYS A 379 -20.34 14.24 8.14
C LYS A 379 -20.95 13.21 7.18
N ASN A 380 -20.14 12.38 6.53
CA ASN A 380 -20.57 11.41 5.51
C ASN A 380 -21.39 12.05 4.38
N ASP A 381 -21.04 13.29 4.00
CA ASP A 381 -21.61 13.98 2.85
C ASP A 381 -21.09 13.38 1.54
N ARG A 382 -21.98 12.71 0.80
CA ARG A 382 -21.66 12.03 -0.46
C ARG A 382 -21.35 12.98 -1.60
N ASP A 383 -21.70 14.27 -1.49
CA ASP A 383 -21.29 15.28 -2.48
C ASP A 383 -19.78 15.59 -2.40
N SER A 384 -19.12 15.18 -1.30
CA SER A 384 -17.68 15.32 -1.12
C SER A 384 -16.89 14.06 -1.50
N TRP A 385 -17.55 13.02 -2.01
CA TRP A 385 -16.92 11.78 -2.45
C TRP A 385 -16.55 11.84 -3.93
N LEU A 386 -15.42 11.23 -4.28
CA LEU A 386 -14.90 11.11 -5.65
C LEU A 386 -15.04 9.69 -6.19
N TYR A 387 -14.72 8.69 -5.37
CA TYR A 387 -14.66 7.29 -5.80
C TYR A 387 -14.87 6.34 -4.62
N GLU A 388 -15.45 5.17 -4.86
CA GLU A 388 -15.58 4.09 -3.88
C GLU A 388 -15.45 2.74 -4.57
N SER A 389 -14.70 1.80 -3.98
CA SER A 389 -14.57 0.44 -4.47
C SER A 389 -14.31 -0.53 -3.33
N ASN A 390 -14.80 -1.76 -3.44
CA ASN A 390 -14.44 -2.85 -2.54
C ASN A 390 -13.37 -3.71 -3.21
N ILE A 391 -12.23 -3.86 -2.53
CA ILE A 391 -11.05 -4.53 -3.05
C ILE A 391 -10.73 -5.70 -2.14
N SER A 392 -10.56 -6.88 -2.72
CA SER A 392 -10.23 -8.09 -1.97
C SER A 392 -8.93 -8.69 -2.49
N ARG A 393 -8.24 -9.43 -1.63
CA ARG A 393 -7.16 -10.31 -2.06
C ARG A 393 -7.74 -11.62 -2.53
N ASN A 394 -7.14 -12.15 -3.58
CA ASN A 394 -7.34 -13.54 -3.93
C ASN A 394 -6.86 -14.44 -2.78
N TRP A 395 -7.67 -15.42 -2.38
CA TRP A 395 -7.34 -16.28 -1.24
C TRP A 395 -6.12 -17.17 -1.49
N SER A 396 -5.83 -17.56 -2.74
CA SER A 396 -4.69 -18.42 -3.08
C SER A 396 -3.44 -17.61 -3.40
N THR A 397 -3.53 -16.67 -4.35
CA THR A 397 -2.36 -15.91 -4.81
C THR A 397 -1.98 -14.74 -3.91
N LYS A 398 -2.88 -14.33 -2.99
CA LYS A 398 -2.75 -13.14 -2.13
C LYS A 398 -2.61 -11.82 -2.89
N ILE A 399 -2.80 -11.82 -4.21
CA ILE A 399 -2.75 -10.61 -5.03
C ILE A 399 -4.06 -9.82 -4.88
N TRP A 400 -3.94 -8.50 -4.82
CA TRP A 400 -5.08 -7.58 -4.82
C TRP A 400 -5.89 -7.69 -6.12
N GLN A 401 -7.20 -7.82 -5.97
CA GLN A 401 -8.15 -7.85 -7.08
C GLN A 401 -8.96 -6.56 -7.08
N PHE A 402 -8.59 -5.65 -7.98
CA PHE A 402 -9.32 -4.43 -8.22
C PHE A 402 -10.19 -4.56 -9.48
N ASN A 403 -11.52 -4.53 -9.30
CA ASN A 403 -12.48 -4.51 -10.40
C ASN A 403 -13.19 -3.15 -10.47
N PRO A 404 -12.86 -2.28 -11.45
CA PRO A 404 -13.49 -0.97 -11.59
C PRO A 404 -14.98 -1.04 -11.96
N GLN A 405 -15.48 -2.18 -12.46
CA GLN A 405 -16.92 -2.33 -12.77
C GLN A 405 -17.81 -2.37 -11.51
N ASN A 406 -17.23 -2.76 -10.38
CA ASN A 406 -17.94 -2.84 -9.09
C ASN A 406 -17.67 -1.59 -8.23
N ALA A 407 -17.25 -0.49 -8.84
CA ALA A 407 -16.91 0.75 -8.17
C ALA A 407 -17.92 1.84 -8.49
N SER A 408 -18.10 2.77 -7.56
CA SER A 408 -18.92 3.97 -7.74
C SER A 408 -18.00 5.15 -8.00
N ASN A 409 -18.10 5.75 -9.19
CA ASN A 409 -17.40 7.00 -9.52
C ASN A 409 -18.32 8.18 -9.23
N TYR A 410 -18.22 8.71 -8.01
CA TYR A 410 -19.04 9.83 -7.55
C TYR A 410 -18.73 11.13 -8.29
N LEU A 411 -17.49 11.34 -8.74
CA LEU A 411 -17.13 12.49 -9.56
C LEU A 411 -18.02 12.60 -10.81
N PHE A 412 -18.16 11.51 -11.56
CA PHE A 412 -19.01 11.51 -12.76
C PHE A 412 -20.50 11.60 -12.43
N ILE A 413 -20.96 11.00 -11.33
CA ILE A 413 -22.35 11.11 -10.88
C ILE A 413 -22.70 12.58 -10.58
N HIS A 414 -21.80 13.30 -9.91
CA HIS A 414 -21.99 14.71 -9.56
C HIS A 414 -21.97 15.61 -10.81
N GLU A 415 -21.00 15.42 -11.70
CA GLU A 415 -20.91 16.19 -12.95
C GLU A 415 -22.15 15.98 -13.85
N ALA A 416 -22.64 14.74 -13.93
CA ALA A 416 -23.87 14.42 -14.67
C ALA A 416 -25.09 15.16 -14.09
N ARG A 417 -25.25 15.13 -12.75
CA ARG A 417 -26.34 15.83 -12.05
C ARG A 417 -26.31 17.34 -12.32
N VAL A 418 -25.14 17.96 -12.21
CA VAL A 418 -24.97 19.41 -12.46
C VAL A 418 -25.28 19.74 -13.93
N ALA A 419 -24.84 18.92 -14.87
CA ALA A 419 -25.12 19.12 -16.29
C ALA A 419 -26.62 19.02 -16.61
N GLU A 420 -27.34 18.09 -15.98
CA GLU A 420 -28.79 17.95 -16.13
C GLU A 420 -29.55 19.16 -15.57
N GLN A 421 -29.18 19.63 -14.38
CA GLN A 421 -29.76 20.83 -13.77
C GLN A 421 -29.56 22.05 -14.65
N LYS A 422 -28.36 22.22 -15.23
CA LYS A 422 -28.08 23.30 -16.18
C LYS A 422 -28.97 23.21 -17.43
N ARG A 423 -29.09 22.02 -18.04
CA ARG A 423 -29.98 21.82 -19.20
C ARG A 423 -31.44 22.10 -18.87
N ALA A 424 -31.90 21.75 -17.66
CA ALA A 424 -33.26 22.04 -17.22
C ALA A 424 -33.49 23.55 -17.05
N ALA A 425 -32.56 24.27 -16.42
CA ALA A 425 -32.61 25.72 -16.29
C ALA A 425 -32.58 26.42 -17.66
N ASP A 426 -31.77 25.92 -18.60
CA ASP A 426 -31.70 26.46 -19.96
C ASP A 426 -33.02 26.27 -20.72
N ARG A 427 -33.64 25.09 -20.63
CA ARG A 427 -34.98 24.85 -21.21
C ARG A 427 -36.04 25.76 -20.60
N GLN A 428 -35.99 25.96 -19.29
CA GLN A 428 -36.93 26.84 -18.60
C GLN A 428 -36.80 28.29 -19.09
N ARG A 429 -35.56 28.80 -19.20
CA ARG A 429 -35.30 30.14 -19.76
C ARG A 429 -35.80 30.27 -21.19
N GLN A 430 -35.54 29.28 -22.04
CA GLN A 430 -36.01 29.27 -23.43
C GLN A 430 -37.54 29.28 -23.51
N TYR A 431 -38.22 28.51 -22.65
CA TYR A 431 -39.68 28.49 -22.58
C TYR A 431 -40.25 29.85 -22.14
N GLU A 432 -39.67 30.48 -21.13
CA GLU A 432 -40.07 31.82 -20.67
C GLU A 432 -39.86 32.89 -21.74
N GLU A 433 -38.74 32.84 -22.47
CA GLU A 433 -38.48 33.73 -23.60
C GLU A 433 -39.49 33.53 -24.74
N GLN A 434 -39.82 32.28 -25.08
CA GLN A 434 -40.85 31.98 -26.07
C GLN A 434 -42.22 32.50 -25.66
N ASN A 435 -42.63 32.29 -24.40
CA ASN A 435 -43.88 32.81 -23.88
C ASN A 435 -43.94 34.34 -23.92
N LYS A 436 -42.86 35.03 -23.54
CA LYS A 436 -42.77 36.50 -23.64
C LYS A 436 -42.89 36.98 -25.08
N ARG A 437 -42.26 36.31 -26.05
CA ARG A 437 -42.39 36.64 -27.48
C ARG A 437 -43.81 36.43 -27.99
N GLN A 438 -44.47 35.35 -27.58
CA GLN A 438 -45.85 35.09 -27.95
C GLN A 438 -46.78 36.18 -27.39
N GLN A 439 -46.64 36.54 -26.10
CA GLN A 439 -47.42 37.62 -25.48
C GLN A 439 -47.23 38.96 -26.19
N ALA A 440 -45.99 39.37 -26.47
CA ALA A 440 -45.71 40.60 -27.21
C ALA A 440 -46.31 40.60 -28.62
N GLY A 441 -46.34 39.44 -29.29
CA GLY A 441 -47.00 39.26 -30.58
C GLY A 441 -48.53 39.43 -30.51
N TYR A 442 -49.18 38.93 -29.46
CA TYR A 442 -50.62 39.13 -29.24
C TYR A 442 -50.98 40.59 -28.93
N GLU A 443 -50.16 41.29 -28.13
CA GLU A 443 -50.37 42.72 -27.82
C GLU A 443 -50.17 43.62 -29.05
N GLY A 444 -49.21 43.30 -29.93
CA GLY A 444 -48.98 44.03 -31.18
C GLY A 444 -50.05 43.82 -32.26
N ALA A 445 -50.90 42.79 -32.12
CA ALA A 445 -51.97 42.45 -33.07
C ALA A 445 -53.37 42.95 -32.61
N GLY A 446 -53.42 43.86 -31.64
CA GLY A 446 -54.68 44.48 -31.18
C GLY A 446 -55.52 45.07 -32.32
N PRO A 447 -56.86 45.05 -32.22
CA PRO A 447 -57.76 45.19 -33.36
C PRO A 447 -57.63 46.58 -34.00
N THR A 448 -57.27 46.63 -35.28
CA THR A 448 -57.47 47.83 -36.10
C THR A 448 -58.97 48.05 -36.27
N PHE A 449 -59.57 48.82 -35.36
CA PHE A 449 -60.93 49.33 -35.51
C PHE A 449 -60.93 50.35 -36.66
N SER A 450 -61.30 49.89 -37.84
CA SER A 450 -61.49 50.74 -39.02
C SER A 450 -62.71 51.62 -38.80
N SER A 451 -62.48 52.91 -38.58
CA SER A 451 -63.51 53.94 -38.52
C SER A 451 -64.24 54.02 -39.86
N LEU A 452 -65.52 53.63 -39.90
CA LEU A 452 -66.42 53.91 -41.02
C LEU A 452 -66.64 55.43 -41.14
N PRO A 453 -66.60 56.03 -42.34
CA PRO A 453 -66.97 57.42 -42.53
C PRO A 453 -68.49 57.58 -42.54
N ASN A 454 -68.91 58.73 -42.00
CA ASN A 454 -70.30 59.17 -41.77
C ASN A 454 -71.14 59.29 -43.03
#